data_AF-T2JMF4-F1
#
_entry.id   AF-T2JMF4-F1
#
_cell.length_a   1.000
_cell.length_b   1.000
_cell.length_c   1.000
_cell.angle_alpha   90.00
_cell.angle_beta   90.00
_cell.angle_gamma   90.00
#
_symmetry.space_group_name_H-M   'P 1'
#
loop_
_entity.id
_entity.type
_entity.pdbx_description
1 polymer ?
#
loop_
_entity_poly.entity_id
_entity_poly.type
_entity_poly.pdbx_seq_one_letter_code
_entity_poly.pdbx_strand_id
1 'polypeptide(L)'
;MKAVDIIVELTDYYLFIEVKDFHNSEQYNETDHFNFLIKSLKYKYQDTWLYRWGENKIDKPIKYLCLLKLDTPLLSRMNQELRRQIPVFPTGIRWNQEICNSCSVLNFEMWNQRFTSWPVTRLS
;
A
#
# COMPACT_ATOMS: atom_id res chain seq x y z
N MET A 1 16.93 3.84 5.53
CA MET A 1 15.84 4.46 4.73
C MET A 1 14.61 3.58 4.87
N LYS A 2 13.42 4.15 5.07
CA LYS A 2 12.18 3.34 5.15
C LYS A 2 11.64 3.17 3.73
N ALA A 3 11.27 1.96 3.37
CA ALA A 3 10.65 1.66 2.08
C ALA A 3 9.53 0.64 2.29
N VAL A 4 8.73 0.43 1.24
CA VAL A 4 7.84 -0.74 1.16
C VAL A 4 8.69 -2.02 1.18
N ASP A 5 8.10 -3.12 1.64
CA ASP A 5 8.83 -4.37 1.80
C ASP A 5 9.20 -5.02 0.45
N ILE A 6 8.35 -4.86 -0.57
CA ILE A 6 8.53 -5.48 -1.89
C ILE A 6 8.19 -4.48 -2.99
N ILE A 7 9.05 -4.43 -4.01
CA ILE A 7 8.76 -3.76 -5.29
C ILE A 7 8.77 -4.83 -6.38
N VAL A 8 7.66 -4.96 -7.10
CA VAL A 8 7.57 -5.82 -8.28
C VAL A 8 7.53 -4.93 -9.51
N GLU A 9 8.43 -5.19 -10.44
CA GLU A 9 8.40 -4.57 -11.76
C GLU A 9 7.70 -5.52 -12.74
N LEU A 10 6.55 -5.08 -13.27
CA LEU A 10 5.84 -5.77 -14.32
C LEU A 10 6.01 -5.00 -15.64
N THR A 11 5.52 -5.58 -16.73
CA THR A 11 5.58 -4.96 -18.06
C THR A 11 4.91 -3.59 -18.06
N ASP A 12 3.70 -3.51 -17.47
CA ASP A 12 2.83 -2.33 -17.63
C ASP A 12 2.81 -1.41 -16.40
N TYR A 13 3.25 -1.88 -15.23
CA TYR A 13 3.20 -1.11 -13.98
C TYR A 13 4.19 -1.63 -12.94
N TYR A 14 4.47 -0.80 -11.94
CA TYR A 14 5.13 -1.21 -10.71
C TYR A 14 4.07 -1.56 -9.65
N LEU A 15 4.32 -2.62 -8.89
CA LEU A 15 3.62 -2.90 -7.63
C LEU A 15 4.53 -2.55 -6.47
N PHE A 16 4.09 -1.62 -5.63
CA PHE A 16 4.69 -1.40 -4.32
C PHE A 16 3.85 -2.16 -3.31
N ILE A 17 4.47 -3.07 -2.56
CA ILE A 17 3.76 -3.96 -1.65
C ILE A 17 4.36 -3.83 -0.25
N GLU A 18 3.50 -3.52 0.71
CA GLU A 18 3.81 -3.53 2.13
C GLU A 18 3.04 -4.68 2.79
N VAL A 19 3.72 -5.48 3.61
CA VAL A 19 3.10 -6.63 4.29
C VAL A 19 3.23 -6.44 5.80
N LYS A 20 2.10 -6.54 6.51
CA LYS A 20 2.10 -6.53 7.98
C LYS A 20 1.24 -7.65 8.54
N ASP A 21 1.92 -8.53 9.27
CA ASP A 21 1.30 -9.52 10.15
C ASP A 21 1.31 -8.99 11.58
N PHE A 22 0.13 -8.79 12.15
CA PHE A 22 -0.01 -8.23 13.50
C PHE A 22 -0.18 -9.36 14.52
N HIS A 23 0.58 -9.28 15.62
CA HIS A 23 0.40 -10.18 16.76
C HIS A 23 -0.89 -9.88 17.52
N ASN A 24 -1.20 -8.60 17.73
CA ASN A 24 -2.46 -8.13 18.30
C ASN A 24 -3.09 -7.15 17.31
N SER A 25 -4.10 -7.60 16.55
CA SER A 25 -4.82 -6.74 15.60
C SER A 25 -5.83 -5.81 16.29
N GLU A 26 -6.31 -6.17 17.48
CA GLU A 26 -7.36 -5.43 18.19
C GLU A 26 -6.88 -4.05 18.67
N GLN A 27 -5.58 -3.89 18.94
CA GLN A 27 -5.00 -2.59 19.30
C GLN A 27 -5.27 -1.51 18.24
N TYR A 28 -5.47 -1.89 16.97
CA TYR A 28 -5.74 -0.94 15.88
C TYR A 28 -7.20 -0.48 15.82
N ASN A 29 -8.07 -0.96 16.73
CA ASN A 29 -9.35 -0.31 17.01
C ASN A 29 -9.15 1.03 17.73
N GLU A 30 -8.04 1.17 18.46
CA GLU A 30 -7.67 2.42 19.12
C GLU A 30 -7.16 3.44 18.09
N THR A 31 -7.66 4.67 18.21
CA THR A 31 -7.41 5.76 17.26
C THR A 31 -5.91 6.05 17.08
N ASP A 32 -5.12 6.00 18.15
CA ASP A 32 -3.69 6.32 18.09
C ASP A 32 -2.89 5.26 17.33
N HIS A 33 -3.12 3.98 17.62
CA HIS A 33 -2.50 2.87 16.90
C HIS A 33 -2.92 2.86 15.42
N PHE A 34 -4.19 3.13 15.13
CA PHE A 34 -4.72 3.24 13.78
C PHE A 34 -4.05 4.38 12.99
N ASN A 35 -4.00 5.58 13.57
CA ASN A 35 -3.39 6.76 12.96
C ASN A 35 -1.89 6.57 12.75
N PHE A 36 -1.21 5.95 13.72
CA PHE A 36 0.20 5.60 13.60
C PHE A 36 0.44 4.63 12.42
N LEU A 37 -0.41 3.62 12.26
CA LEU A 37 -0.31 2.68 11.15
C LEU A 37 -0.50 3.37 9.80
N ILE A 38 -1.55 4.19 9.63
CA ILE A 38 -1.75 4.98 8.40
C ILE A 38 -0.53 5.84 8.09
N LYS A 39 -0.04 6.56 9.10
CA LYS A 39 1.12 7.43 8.97
C LYS A 39 2.34 6.63 8.51
N SER A 40 2.58 5.46 9.10
CA SER A 40 3.66 4.55 8.70
C SER A 40 3.52 4.07 7.26
N LEU A 41 2.33 3.60 6.86
CA LEU A 41 2.06 3.10 5.50
C LEU A 41 2.22 4.20 4.44
N LYS A 42 1.75 5.41 4.75
CA LYS A 42 1.90 6.58 3.88
C LYS A 42 3.36 6.93 3.66
N TYR A 43 4.16 7.02 4.73
CA TYR A 43 5.56 7.41 4.59
C TYR A 43 6.38 6.36 3.85
N LYS A 44 6.14 5.07 4.11
CA LYS A 44 6.81 4.02 3.33
C LYS A 44 6.54 4.15 1.84
N TYR A 45 5.30 4.46 1.45
CA TYR A 45 4.96 4.73 0.06
C TYR A 45 5.69 5.97 -0.50
N GLN A 46 5.58 7.10 0.19
CA GLN A 46 6.16 8.38 -0.24
C GLN A 46 7.69 8.30 -0.38
N ASP A 47 8.35 7.70 0.61
CA ASP A 47 9.79 7.49 0.59
C ASP A 47 10.18 6.57 -0.58
N THR A 48 9.49 5.44 -0.77
CA THR A 48 9.75 4.54 -1.89
C THR A 48 9.58 5.24 -3.23
N TRP A 49 8.49 5.99 -3.42
CA TRP A 49 8.27 6.74 -4.65
C TRP A 49 9.39 7.75 -4.89
N LEU A 50 9.81 8.49 -3.87
CA LEU A 50 10.89 9.47 -3.95
C LEU A 50 12.22 8.81 -4.32
N TYR A 51 12.52 7.65 -3.76
CA TYR A 51 13.75 6.91 -4.09
C TYR A 51 13.73 6.45 -5.54
N ARG A 52 12.61 5.90 -6.01
CA ARG A 52 12.44 5.48 -7.41
C ARG A 52 12.46 6.65 -8.38
N TRP A 53 11.94 7.81 -7.97
CA TRP A 53 12.07 9.05 -8.73
C TRP A 53 13.55 9.44 -8.88
N GLY A 54 14.31 9.44 -7.79
CA GLY A 54 15.75 9.73 -7.82
C GLY A 54 16.58 8.71 -8.60
N GLU A 55 16.10 7.46 -8.71
CA GLU A 55 16.70 6.39 -9.54
C GLU A 55 16.30 6.46 -11.01
N ASN A 56 15.43 7.39 -11.43
CA ASN A 56 14.81 7.43 -12.76
C ASN A 56 14.03 6.14 -13.11
N LYS A 57 13.32 5.56 -12.14
CA LYS A 57 12.55 4.29 -12.28
C LYS A 57 11.07 4.45 -11.95
N ILE A 58 10.48 5.50 -12.49
CA ILE A 58 9.05 5.85 -12.38
C ILE A 58 8.42 6.08 -13.76
N ASP A 59 8.89 5.30 -14.72
CA ASP A 59 8.51 5.28 -16.14
C ASP A 59 7.18 4.55 -16.41
N LYS A 60 6.63 3.87 -15.40
CA LYS A 60 5.37 3.12 -15.47
C LYS A 60 4.44 3.55 -14.34
N PRO A 61 3.11 3.42 -14.50
CA PRO A 61 2.16 3.61 -13.42
C PRO A 61 2.52 2.79 -12.18
N ILE A 62 2.28 3.34 -11.00
CA ILE A 62 2.58 2.69 -9.72
C ILE A 62 1.27 2.35 -9.02
N LYS A 63 1.12 1.10 -8.60
CA LYS A 63 0.01 0.64 -7.77
C LYS A 63 0.53 0.23 -6.40
N TYR A 64 -0.10 0.76 -5.35
CA TYR A 64 0.26 0.48 -3.97
C TYR A 64 -0.70 -0.54 -3.34
N LEU A 65 -0.15 -1.62 -2.80
CA LEU A 65 -0.89 -2.68 -2.13
C LEU A 65 -0.37 -2.84 -0.70
N CYS A 66 -1.26 -2.72 0.27
CA CYS A 66 -0.98 -3.05 1.67
C CYS A 66 -1.68 -4.37 2.02
N LEU A 67 -0.90 -5.39 2.37
CA LEU A 67 -1.39 -6.68 2.82
C LEU A 67 -1.34 -6.75 4.34
N LEU A 68 -2.49 -6.63 4.99
CA LEU A 68 -2.62 -6.43 6.43
C LEU A 68 -3.45 -7.54 7.07
N LYS A 69 -2.98 -8.12 8.17
CA LYS A 69 -3.77 -9.07 8.98
C LYS A 69 -4.74 -8.33 9.92
N LEU A 70 -5.75 -7.67 9.36
CA LEU A 70 -6.81 -6.98 10.10
C LEU A 70 -8.18 -7.56 9.73
N ASP A 71 -9.19 -7.26 10.55
CA ASP A 71 -10.58 -7.60 10.21
C ASP A 71 -11.11 -6.75 9.05
N THR A 72 -12.19 -7.21 8.41
CA THR A 72 -12.77 -6.56 7.23
C THR A 72 -13.25 -5.13 7.49
N PRO A 73 -13.95 -4.81 8.60
CA PRO A 73 -14.35 -3.44 8.90
C PRO A 73 -13.15 -2.48 9.02
N LEU A 74 -12.10 -2.87 9.74
CA LEU A 74 -10.93 -2.05 9.94
C LEU A 74 -10.10 -1.90 8.65
N LEU A 75 -10.02 -2.95 7.82
CA LEU A 75 -9.43 -2.88 6.48
C LEU A 75 -10.14 -1.86 5.59
N SER A 76 -11.48 -1.86 5.59
CA SER A 76 -12.26 -0.91 4.80
C SER A 76 -11.98 0.54 5.22
N ARG A 77 -11.99 0.80 6.53
CA ARG A 77 -11.61 2.11 7.10
C ARG A 77 -10.18 2.48 6.74
N MET A 78 -9.23 1.55 6.90
CA MET A 78 -7.82 1.76 6.55
C MET A 78 -7.64 2.11 5.07
N ASN A 79 -8.34 1.41 4.18
CA ASN A 79 -8.29 1.67 2.75
C ASN A 79 -8.80 3.08 2.41
N GLN A 80 -9.94 3.48 2.99
CA GLN A 80 -10.50 4.82 2.79
C GLN A 80 -9.53 5.91 3.28
N GLU A 81 -9.02 5.79 4.50
CA GLU A 81 -8.15 6.80 5.10
C GLU A 81 -6.78 6.89 4.43
N LEU A 82 -6.18 5.75 4.06
CA LEU A 82 -4.91 5.74 3.34
C LEU A 82 -5.05 6.40 1.96
N ARG A 83 -6.15 6.13 1.23
CA ARG A 83 -6.43 6.76 -0.07
C ARG A 83 -6.68 8.26 0.04
N ARG A 84 -7.16 8.77 1.18
CA ARG A 84 -7.28 10.22 1.44
C ARG A 84 -5.92 10.89 1.67
N GLN A 85 -4.94 10.13 2.15
CA GLN A 85 -3.61 10.63 2.52
C GLN A 85 -2.58 10.52 1.38
N ILE A 86 -2.89 9.76 0.33
CA ILE A 86 -2.04 9.57 -0.85
C ILE A 86 -2.74 10.22 -2.06
N PRO A 87 -2.00 10.94 -2.92
CA PRO A 87 -2.55 11.55 -4.13
C PRO A 87 -2.80 10.47 -5.20
N VAL A 88 -3.90 9.72 -5.04
CA VAL A 88 -4.33 8.69 -5.99
C VAL A 88 -4.97 9.35 -7.21
N PHE A 89 -4.58 8.92 -8.41
CA PHE A 89 -5.08 9.43 -9.69
C PHE A 89 -6.62 9.31 -9.83
N PRO A 90 -7.31 10.26 -10.51
CA PRO A 90 -6.78 11.49 -11.13
C PRO A 90 -6.40 12.57 -10.13
N THR A 91 -5.20 13.14 -10.31
CA THR A 91 -4.73 14.30 -9.55
C THR A 91 -5.10 15.60 -10.28
N GLY A 92 -5.14 16.73 -9.57
CA GLY A 92 -5.59 18.01 -10.15
C GLY A 92 -4.72 18.52 -11.30
N ILE A 93 -5.23 19.50 -12.05
CA ILE A 93 -4.69 20.03 -13.33
C ILE A 93 -3.19 20.43 -13.27
N ARG A 94 -2.65 20.74 -12.09
CA ARG A 94 -1.25 21.16 -11.91
C ARG A 94 -0.24 19.99 -11.90
N TRP A 95 -0.72 18.76 -11.84
CA TRP A 95 0.14 17.58 -11.72
C TRP A 95 0.59 17.13 -13.10
N ASN A 96 1.90 17.24 -13.36
CA ASN A 96 2.50 16.77 -14.61
C ASN A 96 2.88 15.28 -14.57
N GLN A 97 2.80 14.65 -13.39
CA GLN A 97 3.18 13.27 -13.19
C GLN A 97 2.25 12.60 -12.18
N GLU A 98 1.80 11.40 -12.52
CA GLU A 98 1.05 10.56 -11.58
C GLU A 98 2.00 10.03 -10.51
N ILE A 99 1.65 10.26 -9.23
CA ILE A 99 2.42 9.68 -8.12
C ILE A 99 1.91 8.28 -7.79
N CYS A 100 0.59 8.07 -7.77
CA CYS A 100 -0.04 6.80 -7.40
C CYS A 100 -1.26 6.56 -8.30
N ASN A 101 -1.25 5.48 -9.09
CA ASN A 101 -2.36 5.14 -9.97
C ASN A 101 -3.49 4.44 -9.20
N SER A 102 -3.15 3.59 -8.23
CA SER A 102 -4.12 2.97 -7.33
C SER A 102 -3.51 2.64 -5.97
N CYS A 103 -4.33 2.66 -4.92
CA CYS A 103 -3.95 2.26 -3.57
C CYS A 103 -5.04 1.33 -3.02
N SER A 104 -4.65 0.14 -2.56
CA SER A 104 -5.58 -0.85 -1.99
C SER A 104 -5.00 -1.47 -0.72
N VAL A 105 -5.88 -1.72 0.24
CA VAL A 105 -5.57 -2.43 1.50
C VAL A 105 -6.40 -3.70 1.53
N LEU A 106 -5.75 -4.85 1.73
CA LEU A 106 -6.35 -6.19 1.66
C LEU A 106 -5.82 -7.05 2.81
N ASN A 107 -6.57 -8.08 3.19
CA ASN A 107 -6.01 -9.20 3.95
C ASN A 107 -5.55 -10.33 3.01
N PHE A 108 -4.91 -11.34 3.59
CA PHE A 108 -4.41 -12.51 2.88
C PHE A 108 -5.50 -13.29 2.12
N GLU A 109 -6.71 -13.36 2.68
CA GLU A 109 -7.83 -14.04 2.03
C GLU A 109 -8.27 -13.31 0.76
N MET A 110 -8.54 -12.00 0.87
CA MET A 110 -8.90 -11.15 -0.27
C MET A 110 -7.80 -11.11 -1.33
N TRP A 111 -6.54 -11.15 -0.91
CA TRP A 111 -5.42 -11.26 -1.83
C TRP A 111 -5.50 -12.56 -2.64
N ASN A 112 -5.60 -13.71 -1.97
CA ASN A 112 -5.64 -15.01 -2.63
C ASN A 112 -6.86 -15.19 -3.55
N GLN A 113 -7.99 -14.56 -3.22
CA GLN A 113 -9.18 -14.54 -4.08
C GLN A 113 -8.98 -13.69 -5.36
N ARG A 114 -8.23 -12.59 -5.28
CA ARG A 114 -8.07 -11.63 -6.39
C ARG A 114 -6.83 -11.91 -7.25
N PHE A 115 -5.75 -12.37 -6.64
CA PHE A 115 -4.45 -12.59 -7.26
C PHE A 115 -4.13 -14.08 -7.28
N THR A 116 -4.95 -14.85 -8.00
CA THR A 116 -4.85 -16.32 -8.05
C THR A 116 -3.52 -16.82 -8.63
N SER A 117 -2.86 -16.03 -9.47
CA SER A 117 -1.54 -16.35 -10.01
C SER A 117 -0.39 -16.15 -9.01
N TRP A 118 -0.62 -15.41 -7.91
CA TRP A 118 0.41 -15.06 -6.92
C TRP A 118 -0.09 -15.29 -5.49
N PRO A 119 -0.40 -16.54 -5.10
CA PRO A 119 -0.94 -16.81 -3.78
C PRO A 119 0.08 -16.49 -2.68
N VAL A 120 -0.43 -16.00 -1.54
CA VAL A 120 0.33 -15.77 -0.32
C VAL A 120 -0.03 -16.83 0.70
N THR A 121 0.99 -17.43 1.30
CA THR A 121 0.86 -18.42 2.37
C THR A 121 1.73 -18.01 3.55
N ARG A 122 1.19 -18.14 4.77
CA ARG A 122 1.96 -17.93 6.00
C ARG A 122 2.81 -19.17 6.26
N LEU A 123 4.12 -18.97 6.42
CA LEU A 123 5.02 -20.03 6.90
C LEU A 123 4.93 -20.10 8.43
N SER A 124 4.86 -21.33 8.95
CA SER A 124 4.81 -21.66 10.38
C SER A 124 6.14 -21.41 11.08
#